data_AF-A0A364GL54-F1
#
_entry.id   AF-A0A364GL54-F1
#
_cell.length_a   1.000
_cell.length_b   1.000
_cell.length_c   1.000
_cell.angle_alpha   90.00
_cell.angle_beta   90.00
_cell.angle_gamma   90.00
#
_symmetry.space_group_name_H-M   'P 1'
#
loop_
_entity.id
_entity.type
_entity.pdbx_description
1 polymer ?
#
loop_
_entity_poly.entity_id
_entity_poly.type
_entity_poly.pdbx_seq_one_letter_code
_entity_poly.pdbx_strand_id
1 'polypeptide(L)' 'MRALAFHIGSFVIFAVLIAASGYTSVWIGRKTGRWWIGLICFFALFYGSTTYLAFDGLPLPSGEYGED' A
#
# COMPACT_ATOMS: atom_id res chain seq x y z
N MET A 1 14.35 16.67 14.00
CA MET A 1 15.14 15.80 13.09
C MET A 1 14.58 14.39 12.94
N ARG A 2 14.11 13.73 14.02
CA ARG A 2 13.48 12.38 13.93
C ARG A 2 12.29 12.29 12.97
N ALA A 3 11.35 13.24 13.03
CA ALA A 3 10.16 13.22 12.15
C ALA A 3 10.50 13.23 10.65
N LEU A 4 11.50 14.03 10.24
CA LEU A 4 11.95 14.08 8.84
C LEU A 4 12.52 12.74 8.36
N ALA A 5 13.33 12.08 9.22
CA ALA A 5 13.87 10.75 8.91
C ALA A 5 12.75 9.70 8.79
N PHE A 6 11.71 9.77 9.63
CA PHE A 6 10.53 8.90 9.52
C PHE A 6 9.76 9.14 8.21
N HIS A 7 9.54 10.41 7.81
CA HIS A 7 8.86 10.73 6.56
C HIS A 7 9.65 10.29 5.32
N ILE A 8 10.98 10.43 5.34
CA ILE A 8 11.84 9.97 4.24
C ILE A 8 11.85 8.45 4.17
N GLY A 9 11.97 7.76 5.31
CA GLY A 9 11.92 6.31 5.37
C GLY A 9 10.60 5.75 4.85
N SER A 10 9.46 6.31 5.28
CA SER A 10 8.15 5.89 4.80
C SER A 10 7.95 6.19 3.31
N PHE A 11 8.43 7.33 2.82
CA PHE A 11 8.38 7.67 1.40
C PHE A 11 9.15 6.67 0.53
N VAL A 12 10.35 6.28 0.93
CA VAL A 12 11.17 5.31 0.18
C VAL A 12 10.49 3.94 0.15
N ILE A 13 9.94 3.49 1.28
CA ILE A 13 9.19 2.22 1.35
C ILE A 13 7.97 2.27 0.42
N PHE A 14 7.25 3.39 0.41
CA PHE A 14 6.08 3.58 -0.45
C PHE A 14 6.45 3.58 -1.94
N ALA A 15 7.55 4.25 -2.30
CA ALA A 15 8.05 4.28 -3.67
C ALA A 15 8.47 2.87 -4.16
N VAL A 16 9.15 2.09 -3.31
CA VAL A 16 9.53 0.71 -3.62
C VAL A 16 8.30 -0.18 -3.78
N LEU A 17 7.29 -0.04 -2.91
CA LEU A 17 6.01 -0.76 -3.01
C LEU A 17 5.29 -0.47 -4.34
N ILE A 18 5.25 0.79 -4.77
CA ILE A 18 4.66 1.17 -6.06
C ILE A 18 5.42 0.52 -7.22
N ALA A 19 6.75 0.61 -7.21
CA ALA A 19 7.59 0.03 -8.26
C ALA A 19 7.45 -1.49 -8.33
N ALA A 20 7.47 -2.17 -7.19
CA ALA A 20 7.28 -3.63 -7.10
C ALA A 20 5.88 -4.04 -7.56
N SER A 21 4.84 -3.32 -7.14
CA SER A 21 3.46 -3.58 -7.56
C SER A 21 3.30 -3.41 -9.07
N GLY A 22 3.84 -2.32 -9.64
CA GLY A 22 3.83 -2.08 -11.08
C GLY A 22 4.56 -3.17 -11.87
N TYR A 23 5.76 -3.55 -11.45
CA TYR A 23 6.54 -4.62 -12.08
C TYR A 23 5.80 -5.96 -12.07
N THR A 24 5.28 -6.36 -10.90
CA THR A 24 4.55 -7.63 -10.73
C THR A 24 3.30 -7.66 -11.61
N SER A 25 2.60 -6.53 -11.70
CA SER A 25 1.40 -6.35 -12.51
C SER A 25 1.67 -6.50 -14.00
N VAL A 26 2.74 -5.85 -14.50
CA VAL A 26 3.17 -5.99 -15.90
C VAL A 26 3.61 -7.42 -16.18
N TRP A 27 4.37 -8.03 -15.28
CA TRP A 27 4.83 -9.42 -15.43
C TRP A 27 3.66 -10.40 -15.51
N ILE A 28 2.66 -10.27 -14.64
CA ILE A 28 1.43 -11.07 -14.67
C ILE A 28 0.67 -10.82 -15.98
N GLY A 29 0.45 -9.56 -16.36
CA GLY A 29 -0.26 -9.21 -17.60
C GLY A 29 0.40 -9.82 -18.84
N ARG A 30 1.74 -9.86 -18.89
CA ARG A 30 2.50 -10.53 -19.97
C ARG A 30 2.35 -12.05 -19.92
N LYS A 31 2.40 -12.68 -18.75
CA LYS A 31 2.22 -14.13 -18.60
C LYS A 31 0.82 -14.61 -18.97
N THR A 32 -0.21 -13.84 -18.63
CA THR A 32 -1.61 -14.23 -18.92
C THR A 32 -2.06 -13.82 -20.33
N GLY A 33 -1.24 -13.07 -21.07
CA GLY A 33 -1.57 -12.55 -22.40
C GLY A 33 -2.70 -11.51 -22.40
N ARG A 34 -3.13 -11.06 -21.21
CA ARG A 34 -4.28 -10.18 -21.00
C ARG A 34 -3.87 -9.00 -20.14
N TRP A 35 -3.71 -7.84 -20.78
CA TRP A 35 -3.25 -6.61 -20.13
C TRP A 35 -4.14 -6.16 -18.96
N TRP A 36 -5.46 -6.37 -19.05
CA TRP A 36 -6.41 -6.08 -17.97
C TRP A 36 -6.13 -6.85 -16.67
N ILE A 37 -5.59 -8.08 -16.75
CA ILE A 37 -5.28 -8.88 -15.54
C ILE A 37 -4.13 -8.26 -14.77
N GLY A 38 -3.11 -7.74 -15.46
CA GLY A 38 -2.05 -6.97 -14.84
C GLY A 38 -2.60 -5.74 -14.13
N LEU A 39 -3.54 -5.05 -14.76
CA LEU A 39 -4.20 -3.85 -14.22
C LEU A 39 -4.99 -4.16 -12.93
N ILE A 40 -5.75 -5.25 -12.92
CA ILE A 40 -6.46 -5.73 -11.71
C ILE A 40 -5.47 -6.10 -10.62
N CYS A 41 -4.38 -6.77 -10.96
CA CYS A 41 -3.36 -7.15 -10.00
C CYS A 41 -2.65 -5.94 -9.39
N PHE A 42 -2.41 -4.89 -10.17
CA PHE A 42 -1.88 -3.62 -9.68
C PHE A 42 -2.81 -3.00 -8.64
N PHE A 43 -4.10 -2.88 -8.97
CA PHE A 43 -5.08 -2.34 -8.05
C PHE A 43 -5.20 -3.20 -6.78
N ALA A 44 -5.18 -4.52 -6.89
CA ALA A 44 -5.25 -5.41 -5.73
C ALA A 44 -4.03 -5.26 -4.80
N LEU A 45 -2.81 -5.24 -5.35
CA LEU A 45 -1.58 -5.08 -4.56
C LEU A 45 -1.46 -3.68 -3.97
N PHE A 46 -1.72 -2.65 -4.77
CA PHE A 46 -1.63 -1.28 -4.32
C PHE A 46 -2.70 -0.97 -3.27
N TYR A 47 -3.97 -1.25 -3.56
CA TYR A 47 -5.08 -1.02 -2.62
C TYR A 47 -4.94 -1.89 -1.36
N GLY A 48 -4.53 -3.15 -1.48
CA GLY A 48 -4.30 -4.03 -0.33
C GLY A 48 -3.19 -3.50 0.59
N SER A 49 -2.08 -3.04 0.00
CA SER A 49 -0.97 -2.49 0.80
C SER A 49 -1.31 -1.14 1.45
N THR A 50 -2.04 -0.26 0.74
CA THR A 50 -2.45 1.04 1.29
C THR A 50 -3.54 0.91 2.33
N THR A 51 -4.51 0.01 2.14
CA THR A 51 -5.50 -0.30 3.18
C THR A 51 -4.85 -0.94 4.39
N TYR A 52 -3.92 -1.89 4.22
CA TYR A 52 -3.19 -2.47 5.34
C TYR A 52 -2.44 -1.39 6.15
N LEU A 53 -1.72 -0.48 5.47
CA LEU A 53 -1.07 0.67 6.12
C LEU A 53 -2.06 1.63 6.78
N ALA A 54 -3.24 1.83 6.18
CA ALA A 54 -4.28 2.67 6.76
C ALA A 54 -4.90 2.02 8.00
N PHE A 55 -5.15 0.71 8.02
CA PHE A 55 -5.77 0.01 9.15
C PHE A 55 -4.80 -0.31 10.28
N ASP A 56 -3.53 -0.59 9.99
CA ASP A 56 -2.48 -0.79 11.02
C ASP A 56 -1.94 0.57 11.53
N GLY A 57 -2.17 1.66 10.78
CA GLY A 57 -1.70 3.03 11.09
C GLY A 57 -2.76 4.00 11.61
N LEU A 58 -4.06 3.70 11.47
CA LEU A 58 -5.13 4.47 12.09
C LEU A 58 -5.60 3.75 13.35
N PRO A 59 -5.51 4.36 14.56
CA PRO A 59 -6.34 3.88 15.64
C PRO A 59 -7.79 3.92 15.16
N LEU A 60 -8.43 2.75 15.12
CA LEU A 60 -9.88 2.67 15.06
C LEU A 60 -10.43 3.66 16.10
N PRO A 61 -11.36 4.56 15.75
CA PRO A 61 -12.10 5.33 16.75
C PRO A 61 -13.03 4.37 17.49
N SER A 62 -12.46 3.51 18.32
CA SER A 62 -13.15 2.62 19.22
C SER A 62 -12.46 2.75 20.58
N GLY A 63 -12.92 3.71 21.36
CA GLY A 63 -12.66 3.75 22.80
C GLY A 63 -12.19 5.07 23.37
N GLU A 64 -12.99 6.13 23.27
CA GLU A 64 -13.16 7.12 24.35
C GLU A 64 -14.64 7.58 24.38
N TYR A 65 -15.54 6.64 24.67
CA TYR A 65 -16.80 6.91 25.37
C TYR A 65 -16.78 6.02 26.61
N GLY A 66 -15.89 6.38 27.52
CA GLY A 66 -15.59 5.66 28.74
C GLY A 66 -14.77 6.54 29.66
N GLU A 67 -15.25 7.77 29.88
CA GLU A 67 -14.92 8.55 31.06
C GLU A 67 -16.25 8.85 31.75
N ASP A 68 -16.39 8.24 32.93
CA ASP A 68 -17.09 8.66 34.15
C ASP A 68 -18.57 9.09 34.08
#